data_AF-A0A2V8TGB3-F1
#
_entry.id   AF-A0A2V8TGB3-F1
#
_cell.length_a   1.000
_cell.length_b   1.000
_cell.length_c   1.000
_cell.angle_alpha   90.00
_cell.angle_beta   90.00
_cell.angle_gamma   90.00
#
_symmetry.space_group_name_H-M   'P 1'
#
loop_
_entity.id
_entity.type
_entity.pdbx_description
1 polymer ?
#
loop_
_entity_poly.entity_id
_entity_poly.type
_entity_poly.pdbx_seq_one_letter_code
_entity_poly.pdbx_strand_id
1 'polypeptide(L)'
;MCTVPVLRRICRESYSDPQEVYATLKRRGMDLVTITDHDSIDAAESLRRYADFFLSEEVSGVMPSGTRFHMGVYAMEERDHTELQRRRTDFHALIAYLRERQLFFSINHAFSRLTGSRNDHDFALFEQYVPAMETRNG
;
A
#
# COMPACT_ATOMS: atom_id res chain seq x y z
N MET A 1 7.14 -4.69 -12.01
CA MET A 1 5.95 -5.38 -12.54
C MET A 1 6.25 -6.12 -13.84
N CYS A 2 5.99 -7.44 -13.86
CA CYS A 2 5.94 -8.20 -15.09
C CYS A 2 4.62 -7.86 -15.81
N THR A 3 4.69 -7.19 -16.96
CA THR A 3 3.53 -6.70 -17.72
C THR A 3 2.89 -7.79 -18.59
N VAL A 4 3.42 -9.01 -18.54
CA VAL A 4 2.93 -10.16 -19.34
C VAL A 4 1.87 -10.90 -18.53
N PRO A 5 0.58 -10.90 -18.95
CA PRO A 5 -0.54 -11.42 -18.16
C PRO A 5 -0.37 -12.88 -17.70
N VAL A 6 0.26 -13.72 -18.52
CA VAL A 6 0.46 -15.16 -18.25
C VAL A 6 1.56 -15.42 -17.22
N LEU A 7 2.52 -14.50 -17.06
CA LEU A 7 3.67 -14.67 -16.17
C LEU A 7 3.49 -13.99 -14.80
N ARG A 8 2.39 -13.25 -14.59
CA ARG A 8 2.11 -12.54 -13.33
C ARG A 8 2.08 -13.48 -12.11
N ARG A 9 1.71 -14.75 -12.30
CA ARG A 9 1.65 -15.76 -11.23
C ARG A 9 3.02 -16.32 -10.82
N ILE A 10 4.04 -16.16 -11.67
CA ILE A 10 5.41 -16.68 -11.45
C ILE A 10 6.36 -15.54 -11.06
N CYS A 11 6.14 -14.33 -11.58
CA CYS A 11 6.84 -13.11 -11.18
C CYS A 11 6.13 -12.42 -10.01
N ARG A 12 6.22 -13.03 -8.81
CA ARG A 12 5.70 -12.44 -7.58
C ARG A 12 6.65 -11.34 -7.10
N GLU A 13 6.09 -10.27 -6.53
CA GLU A 13 6.90 -9.20 -5.94
C GLU A 13 7.47 -9.59 -4.56
N SER A 14 6.87 -10.58 -3.91
CA SER A 14 7.40 -11.26 -2.73
C SER A 14 7.29 -12.77 -2.88
N TYR A 15 8.36 -13.48 -2.50
CA TYR A 15 8.43 -14.95 -2.45
C TYR A 15 8.31 -15.51 -1.04
N SER A 16 8.15 -14.64 -0.03
CA SER A 16 8.04 -15.07 1.36
C SER A 16 6.68 -15.69 1.63
N ASP A 17 6.62 -16.76 2.42
CA ASP A 17 5.36 -17.29 2.93
C ASP A 17 4.77 -16.32 3.97
N PRO A 18 3.52 -15.84 3.82
CA PRO A 18 2.89 -14.95 4.79
C PRO A 18 2.95 -15.46 6.24
N GLN A 19 2.87 -16.79 6.45
CA GLN A 19 2.95 -17.38 7.79
C GLN A 19 4.36 -17.25 8.39
N GLU A 20 5.41 -17.42 7.57
CA GLU A 20 6.80 -17.22 7.99
C GLU A 20 7.11 -15.75 8.29
N VAL A 21 6.54 -14.84 7.50
CA VAL A 21 6.61 -13.39 7.75
C VAL A 21 6.00 -13.08 9.11
N TYR A 22 4.75 -13.49 9.34
CA TYR A 22 4.06 -13.29 10.61
C TYR A 22 4.87 -13.84 11.79
N ALA A 23 5.32 -15.10 11.72
CA ALA A 23 6.12 -15.73 12.76
C ALA A 23 7.44 -14.95 13.04
N THR A 24 8.06 -14.40 12.00
CA THR A 24 9.26 -13.57 12.13
C THR A 24 8.97 -12.24 12.82
N LEU A 25 7.88 -11.56 12.47
CA LEU A 25 7.48 -10.30 13.09
C LEU A 25 7.14 -10.50 14.58
N LYS A 26 6.49 -11.61 14.93
CA LYS A 26 6.25 -11.98 16.33
C LYS A 26 7.54 -12.28 17.09
N ARG A 27 8.49 -13.03 16.51
CA ARG A 27 9.82 -13.25 17.13
C ARG A 27 10.61 -11.97 17.35
N ARG A 28 10.37 -10.93 16.54
CA ARG A 28 10.97 -9.60 16.69
C ARG A 28 10.26 -8.73 17.73
N GLY A 29 9.23 -9.24 18.39
CA GLY A 29 8.51 -8.53 19.45
C GLY A 29 7.49 -7.51 18.95
N MET A 30 6.98 -7.65 17.72
CA MET A 30 5.92 -6.76 17.24
C MET A 30 4.56 -7.11 17.87
N ASP A 31 3.88 -6.10 18.41
CA ASP A 31 2.57 -6.24 19.04
C ASP A 31 1.41 -6.25 18.04
N LEU A 32 1.54 -5.52 16.94
CA LEU A 32 0.57 -5.43 15.85
C LEU A 32 1.25 -5.79 14.53
N VAL A 33 0.56 -6.54 13.68
CA VAL A 33 1.11 -7.06 12.42
C VAL A 33 0.18 -6.74 11.25
N THR A 34 0.77 -6.37 10.12
CA THR A 34 0.08 -6.28 8.84
C THR A 34 1.02 -6.65 7.70
N ILE A 35 0.47 -6.86 6.52
CA ILE A 35 1.20 -6.99 5.26
C ILE A 35 0.59 -6.00 4.27
N THR A 36 1.43 -5.30 3.52
CA THR A 36 1.04 -4.29 2.53
C THR A 36 1.57 -4.71 1.16
N ASP A 37 1.06 -5.82 0.63
CA ASP A 37 1.41 -6.24 -0.74
C ASP A 37 0.89 -5.22 -1.76
N HIS A 38 1.57 -5.11 -2.90
CA HIS A 38 1.19 -4.16 -3.95
C HIS A 38 -0.11 -4.58 -4.65
N ASP A 39 -1.08 -3.67 -4.66
CA ASP A 39 -2.36 -3.81 -5.38
C ASP A 39 -3.09 -5.16 -5.13
N SER A 40 -2.90 -5.78 -3.96
CA SER A 40 -3.43 -7.12 -3.63
C SER A 40 -3.56 -7.33 -2.12
N ILE A 41 -4.56 -8.11 -1.73
CA ILE A 41 -4.80 -8.55 -0.35
C ILE A 41 -4.69 -10.07 -0.16
N ASP A 42 -4.30 -10.81 -1.21
CA ASP A 42 -4.38 -12.28 -1.24
C ASP A 42 -3.54 -12.94 -0.13
N ALA A 43 -2.36 -12.39 0.16
CA ALA A 43 -1.48 -12.89 1.20
C ALA A 43 -2.03 -12.68 2.62
N ALA A 44 -2.82 -11.61 2.80
CA ALA A 44 -3.39 -11.24 4.10
C ALA A 44 -4.47 -12.23 4.55
N GLU A 45 -5.20 -12.85 3.62
CA GLU A 45 -6.30 -13.79 3.89
C GLU A 45 -5.93 -14.84 4.95
N SER A 46 -4.77 -15.48 4.79
CA SER A 46 -4.31 -16.54 5.70
C SER A 46 -3.93 -16.06 7.10
N LEU A 47 -3.73 -14.76 7.28
CA LEU A 47 -3.30 -14.12 8.52
C LEU A 47 -4.45 -13.46 9.29
N ARG A 48 -5.61 -13.24 8.67
CA ARG A 48 -6.78 -12.60 9.29
C ARG A 48 -7.34 -13.33 10.51
N ARG A 49 -6.95 -14.59 10.71
CA ARG A 49 -7.30 -15.37 11.90
C ARG A 49 -6.60 -14.89 13.18
N TYR A 50 -5.51 -14.12 13.07
CA TYR A 50 -4.74 -13.63 14.21
C TYR A 50 -5.35 -12.33 14.73
N ALA A 51 -5.58 -12.25 16.05
CA ALA A 51 -6.26 -11.10 16.67
C ALA A 51 -5.44 -9.79 16.63
N ASP A 52 -4.12 -9.91 16.51
CA ASP A 52 -3.15 -8.82 16.37
C ASP A 52 -2.79 -8.51 14.91
N PHE A 53 -3.50 -9.13 13.96
CA PHE A 53 -3.37 -8.84 12.54
C PHE A 53 -4.49 -7.89 12.07
N PHE A 54 -4.13 -6.92 11.24
CA PHE A 54 -5.09 -6.04 10.57
C PHE A 54 -4.80 -5.98 9.05
N LEU A 55 -5.85 -5.92 8.23
CA LEU A 55 -5.74 -5.91 6.77
C LEU A 55 -5.25 -4.53 6.27
N SER A 56 -4.27 -4.53 5.38
CA SER A 56 -3.69 -3.34 4.75
C SER A 56 -3.23 -3.66 3.32
N GLU A 57 -2.90 -2.63 2.54
CA GLU A 57 -2.43 -2.75 1.15
C GLU A 57 -1.49 -1.59 0.81
N GLU A 58 -0.51 -1.84 -0.07
CA GLU A 58 0.25 -0.77 -0.71
C GLU A 58 -0.33 -0.51 -2.11
N VAL A 59 -1.08 0.58 -2.23
CA VAL A 59 -1.78 0.96 -3.46
C VAL A 59 -0.80 1.67 -4.39
N SER A 60 -0.66 1.17 -5.62
CA SER A 60 0.09 1.83 -6.68
C SER A 60 -0.82 2.75 -7.48
N GLY A 61 -0.57 4.06 -7.41
CA GLY A 61 -1.38 5.08 -8.07
C GLY A 61 -0.60 6.05 -8.95
N VAL A 62 -1.34 7.03 -9.50
CA VAL A 62 -0.82 8.06 -10.43
C VAL A 62 -1.16 9.45 -9.91
N MET A 63 -0.15 10.31 -9.81
CA MET A 63 -0.31 11.73 -9.48
C MET A 63 -0.91 12.51 -10.66
N PRO A 64 -1.53 13.67 -10.44
CA PRO A 64 -2.00 14.55 -11.52
C PRO A 64 -0.92 14.93 -12.54
N SER A 65 0.34 14.98 -12.09
CA SER A 65 1.52 15.23 -12.93
C SER A 65 1.93 14.05 -13.83
N GLY A 66 1.31 12.87 -13.66
CA GLY A 66 1.62 11.64 -14.37
C GLY A 66 2.70 10.77 -13.71
N THR A 67 3.29 11.22 -12.58
CA THR A 67 4.24 10.42 -11.80
C THR A 67 3.52 9.32 -11.04
N ARG A 68 4.22 8.23 -10.67
CA ARG A 68 3.62 7.17 -9.86
C ARG A 68 3.78 7.50 -8.39
N PHE A 69 2.86 7.00 -7.57
CA PHE A 69 3.01 6.99 -6.13
C PHE A 69 2.64 5.63 -5.57
N HIS A 70 3.21 5.29 -4.42
CA HIS A 70 2.78 4.14 -3.64
C HIS A 70 2.25 4.65 -2.30
N MET A 71 1.13 4.11 -1.86
CA MET A 71 0.45 4.55 -0.65
C MET A 71 0.08 3.35 0.21
N GLY A 72 0.59 3.30 1.43
CA GLY A 72 0.10 2.36 2.43
C GLY A 72 -1.31 2.79 2.86
N VAL A 73 -2.26 1.86 2.83
CA VAL A 73 -3.61 2.02 3.37
C VAL A 73 -3.82 0.95 4.43
N TYR A 74 -4.18 1.35 5.63
CA TYR A 74 -4.09 0.51 6.82
C TYR A 74 -5.44 0.28 7.49
N ALA A 75 -5.58 -0.91 8.10
CA ALA A 75 -6.75 -1.32 8.87
C ALA A 75 -8.07 -1.19 8.08
N MET A 76 -8.04 -1.64 6.83
CA MET A 76 -9.15 -1.55 5.89
C MET A 76 -9.96 -2.86 5.81
N GLU A 77 -11.08 -2.82 5.11
CA GLU A 77 -11.91 -3.98 4.77
C GLU A 77 -11.72 -4.41 3.31
N GLU A 78 -12.14 -5.63 2.94
CA GLU A 78 -12.05 -6.14 1.57
C GLU A 78 -12.77 -5.26 0.53
N ARG A 79 -13.89 -4.65 0.93
CA ARG A 79 -14.61 -3.71 0.05
C ARG A 79 -13.76 -2.50 -0.31
N ASP A 80 -12.88 -2.08 0.61
CA ASP A 80 -12.04 -0.92 0.41
C ASP A 80 -11.01 -1.22 -0.69
N HIS A 81 -10.39 -2.40 -0.70
CA HIS A 81 -9.51 -2.85 -1.79
C HIS A 81 -10.14 -2.63 -3.18
N THR A 82 -11.40 -3.04 -3.36
CA THR A 82 -12.10 -2.86 -4.66
C THR A 82 -12.24 -1.37 -5.02
N GLU A 83 -12.57 -0.52 -4.05
CA GLU A 83 -12.76 0.90 -4.27
C GLU A 83 -11.44 1.66 -4.48
N LEU A 84 -10.37 1.24 -3.82
CA LEU A 84 -9.00 1.73 -4.03
C LEU A 84 -8.55 1.41 -5.46
N GLN A 85 -8.72 0.16 -5.90
CA GLN A 85 -8.33 -0.26 -7.25
C GLN A 85 -9.07 0.50 -8.35
N ARG A 86 -10.32 0.91 -8.12
CA ARG A 86 -11.11 1.75 -9.03
C ARG A 86 -10.61 3.20 -9.11
N ARG A 87 -9.96 3.71 -8.06
CA ARG A 87 -9.62 5.13 -7.91
C ARG A 87 -8.13 5.43 -7.98
N ARG A 88 -7.26 4.42 -7.97
CA ARG A 88 -5.79 4.61 -7.89
C ARG A 88 -5.18 5.48 -9.00
N THR A 89 -5.87 5.69 -10.13
CA THR A 89 -5.41 6.57 -11.21
C THR A 89 -5.89 8.02 -11.08
N ASP A 90 -6.67 8.34 -10.06
CA ASP A 90 -7.14 9.69 -9.72
C ASP A 90 -6.83 9.96 -8.25
N PHE A 91 -5.74 10.71 -8.01
CA PHE A 91 -5.27 11.03 -6.66
C PHE A 91 -6.35 11.69 -5.80
N HIS A 92 -7.12 12.64 -6.35
CA HIS A 92 -8.11 13.36 -5.55
C HIS A 92 -9.33 12.48 -5.23
N ALA A 93 -9.79 11.67 -6.18
CA ALA A 93 -10.86 10.71 -5.94
C ALA A 93 -10.45 9.66 -4.89
N LEU A 94 -9.20 9.17 -4.95
CA LEU A 94 -8.66 8.24 -3.96
C LEU A 94 -8.62 8.86 -2.55
N ILE A 95 -8.07 10.08 -2.43
CA ILE A 95 -7.99 10.79 -1.14
C ILE A 95 -9.38 11.08 -0.57
N ALA A 96 -10.34 11.47 -1.40
CA ALA A 96 -11.71 11.71 -0.96
C ALA A 96 -12.33 10.45 -0.34
N TYR A 97 -12.17 9.30 -1.00
CA TYR A 97 -12.65 8.02 -0.51
C TYR A 97 -11.99 7.60 0.81
N LEU A 98 -10.66 7.69 0.89
CA LEU A 98 -9.91 7.34 2.10
C LEU A 98 -10.36 8.16 3.32
N ARG A 99 -10.62 9.46 3.11
CA ARG A 99 -11.11 10.36 4.16
C ARG A 99 -12.56 10.07 4.55
N GLU A 100 -13.44 9.84 3.58
CA GLU A 100 -14.84 9.50 3.82
C GLU A 100 -14.97 8.19 4.62
N ARG A 101 -14.14 7.19 4.31
CA ARG A 101 -14.07 5.91 5.03
C ARG A 101 -13.29 5.98 6.34
N GLN A 102 -12.70 7.14 6.66
CA GLN A 102 -11.83 7.35 7.82
C GLN A 102 -10.67 6.34 7.92
N LEU A 103 -10.11 5.96 6.77
CA LEU A 103 -8.97 5.05 6.70
C LEU A 103 -7.67 5.81 7.01
N PHE A 104 -6.74 5.14 7.67
CA PHE A 104 -5.38 5.65 7.83
C PHE A 104 -4.55 5.30 6.60
N PHE A 105 -3.78 6.27 6.10
CA PHE A 105 -2.95 6.08 4.92
C PHE A 105 -1.67 6.90 4.98
N SER A 106 -0.62 6.43 4.31
CA SER A 106 0.67 7.11 4.24
C SER A 106 1.23 7.08 2.83
N ILE A 107 1.99 8.10 2.47
CA ILE A 107 2.81 8.05 1.24
C ILE A 107 4.08 7.24 1.53
N ASN A 108 4.32 6.21 0.73
CA ASN A 108 5.46 5.30 0.89
C ASN A 108 6.63 5.79 0.04
N HIS A 109 7.85 5.60 0.56
CA HIS A 109 9.13 5.87 -0.09
C HIS A 109 9.12 7.07 -1.05
N ALA A 110 8.59 8.21 -0.59
CA ALA A 110 8.29 9.38 -1.42
C ALA A 110 9.51 9.98 -2.15
N PHE A 111 10.72 9.67 -1.67
CA PHE A 111 11.99 10.11 -2.25
C PHE A 111 12.68 9.02 -3.10
N SER A 112 12.09 7.84 -3.23
CA SER A 112 12.62 6.72 -4.01
C SER A 112 12.41 6.92 -5.51
N ARG A 113 13.39 6.48 -6.30
CA ARG A 113 13.31 6.44 -7.77
C ARG A 113 12.36 5.39 -8.31
N LEU A 114 11.91 4.43 -7.49
CA LEU A 114 10.97 3.36 -7.90
C LEU A 114 9.67 3.92 -8.48
N THR A 115 9.26 5.09 -7.99
CA THR A 115 8.04 5.79 -8.36
C THR A 115 8.25 6.89 -9.41
N GLY A 116 9.48 7.02 -9.93
CA GLY A 116 9.85 7.98 -10.96
C GLY A 116 10.36 9.32 -10.40
N SER A 117 10.71 10.23 -11.31
CA SER A 117 11.08 11.61 -10.95
C SER A 117 9.84 12.37 -10.52
N ARG A 118 9.91 13.05 -9.38
CA ARG A 118 8.85 13.94 -8.88
C ARG A 118 9.19 15.39 -9.14
N ASN A 119 8.16 16.24 -9.15
CA ASN A 119 8.29 17.68 -9.11
C ASN A 119 7.75 18.24 -7.79
N ASP A 120 7.98 19.53 -7.54
CA ASP A 120 7.57 20.19 -6.29
C ASP A 120 6.06 20.15 -6.05
N HIS A 121 5.25 20.10 -7.11
CA HIS A 121 3.81 20.02 -7.00
C HIS A 121 3.33 18.70 -6.37
N ASP A 122 3.99 17.58 -6.69
CA ASP A 122 3.69 16.29 -6.07
C ASP A 122 3.88 16.34 -4.55
N PHE A 123 4.97 16.99 -4.09
CA PHE A 123 5.26 17.14 -2.66
C PHE A 123 4.26 18.06 -1.97
N ALA A 124 3.84 19.17 -2.61
CA ALA A 124 2.81 20.05 -2.08
C ALA A 124 1.47 19.30 -1.91
N LEU A 125 1.11 18.42 -2.84
CA LEU A 125 -0.07 17.57 -2.72
C LEU A 125 0.07 16.57 -1.56
N PHE A 126 1.24 15.97 -1.37
CA PHE A 126 1.46 15.08 -0.22
C PHE A 126 1.30 15.82 1.11
N GLU A 127 1.94 16.98 1.26
CA GLU A 127 1.85 17.81 2.46
C GLU A 127 0.39 18.22 2.76
N GLN A 128 -0.36 18.61 1.73
CA GLN A 128 -1.73 19.08 1.90
C GLN A 128 -2.72 17.93 2.20
N TYR A 129 -2.53 16.77 1.57
CA TYR A 129 -3.57 15.75 1.53
C TYR A 129 -3.29 14.49 2.34
N VAL A 130 -2.02 14.13 2.53
CA VAL A 130 -1.62 12.85 3.10
C VAL A 130 -1.23 13.04 4.58
N PRO A 131 -1.84 12.28 5.51
CA PRO A 131 -1.66 12.52 6.94
C PRO A 131 -0.34 11.94 7.49
N ALA A 132 0.34 11.07 6.73
CA ALA A 132 1.57 10.41 7.16
C ALA A 132 2.51 10.13 5.98
N MET A 133 3.81 10.04 6.27
CA MET A 133 4.84 9.70 5.29
C MET A 133 5.80 8.68 5.90
N GLU A 134 6.20 7.70 5.10
CA GLU A 134 7.29 6.79 5.45
C GLU A 134 8.62 7.55 5.47
N THR A 135 9.20 7.71 6.66
CA THR A 135 10.48 8.42 6.85
C THR A 135 11.67 7.50 7.02
N ARG A 136 11.43 6.22 7.34
CA ARG A 136 12.45 5.18 7.46
C ARG A 136 12.07 3.99 6.58
N ASN A 137 12.74 3.91 5.44
CA ASN A 137 12.62 2.85 4.45
C ASN A 137 13.97 2.10 4.37
N GLY A 138 13.98 0.79 4.16
CA GLY A 138 15.18 -0.06 4.20
C GLY A 138 15.08 -1.31 3.35
#